data_AF-A0A562QH86-F1
#
_entry.id   AF-A0A562QH86-F1
#
_cell.length_a   1.000
_cell.length_b   1.000
_cell.length_c   1.000
_cell.angle_alpha   90.00
_cell.angle_beta   90.00
_cell.angle_gamma   90.00
#
_symmetry.space_group_name_H-M   'P 1'
#
loop_
_entity.id
_entity.type
_entity.pdbx_description
1 polymer ?
#
loop_
_entity_poly.entity_id
_entity_poly.type
_entity_poly.pdbx_seq_one_letter_code
_entity_poly.pdbx_strand_id
1 'polypeptide(L)' 'MHNDIVLPYFFDYGNEEQKQRWLPKCISGEYISAIVMTEPGAGSDLAGVRTTAVMQDQLRL' A
#
# COMPACT_ATOMS: atom_id res chain seq x y z
N MET A 1 3.26 3.09 13.26
CA MET A 1 2.74 3.31 11.89
C MET A 1 3.41 2.38 10.89
N HIS A 2 4.71 2.54 10.62
CA HIS A 2 5.48 1.59 9.78
C HIS A 2 5.30 0.13 10.24
N ASN A 3 5.68 -0.18 11.49
CA ASN A 3 5.64 -1.55 12.02
C ASN A 3 4.22 -2.03 12.38
N ASP A 4 3.46 -1.20 13.09
CA ASP A 4 2.20 -1.66 13.71
C ASP A 4 0.98 -1.57 12.79
N ILE A 5 1.10 -0.83 11.68
CA ILE A 5 0.00 -0.61 10.74
C ILE A 5 0.36 -1.15 9.37
N VAL A 6 1.49 -0.72 8.80
CA VAL A 6 1.79 -1.01 7.39
C VAL A 6 2.33 -2.43 7.18
N LEU A 7 3.25 -2.91 8.02
CA LEU A 7 3.83 -4.25 7.87
C LEU A 7 2.80 -5.40 7.92
N PRO A 8 1.76 -5.37 8.78
CA PRO A 8 0.68 -6.36 8.73
C PRO A 8 0.03 -6.47 7.35
N TYR A 9 -0.22 -5.37 6.63
CA TYR A 9 -0.79 -5.45 5.27
C TYR A 9 0.12 -6.19 4.30
N PHE A 10 1.44 -5.97 4.37
CA PHE A 10 2.39 -6.70 3.54
C PHE A 10 2.43 -8.20 3.89
N PHE A 11 2.32 -8.52 5.17
CA PHE A 11 2.35 -9.90 5.65
C PHE A 11 1.07 -10.67 5.28
N ASP A 12 -0.08 -10.03 5.43
CA ASP A 12 -1.39 -10.67 5.24
C ASP A 12 -1.81 -10.71 3.76
N TYR A 13 -1.51 -9.66 2.98
CA TYR A 13 -1.97 -9.54 1.59
C TYR A 13 -0.87 -9.72 0.53
N GLY A 14 0.40 -9.67 0.93
CA GLY A 14 1.52 -9.88 0.01
C GLY A 14 1.66 -11.35 -0.38
N ASN A 15 1.93 -11.59 -1.66
CA ASN A 15 2.43 -12.90 -2.10
C ASN A 15 3.90 -13.11 -1.68
N GLU A 16 4.41 -14.33 -1.81
CA GLU A 16 5.77 -14.66 -1.35
C GLU A 16 6.86 -13.81 -2.04
N GLU A 17 6.73 -13.56 -3.34
CA GLU A 17 7.68 -12.70 -4.06
C GLU A 17 7.70 -11.27 -3.50
N GLN A 18 6.53 -10.69 -3.27
CA GLN A 18 6.38 -9.36 -2.69
C GLN A 18 6.95 -9.30 -1.27
N LYS A 19 6.64 -10.30 -0.44
CA LYS A 19 7.17 -10.39 0.93
C LYS A 19 8.69 -10.40 0.95
N GLN A 20 9.31 -11.26 0.13
CA GLN A 20 10.76 -11.36 0.03
C GLN A 20 11.40 -10.08 -0.50
N ARG A 21 10.72 -9.37 -1.41
CA ARG A 21 11.21 -8.10 -1.96
C ARG A 21 11.18 -6.95 -0.95
N TRP A 22 10.11 -6.83 -0.16
CA TRP A 22 9.83 -5.63 0.62
C TRP A 22 10.12 -5.76 2.12
N LEU A 23 9.79 -6.91 2.76
CA LEU A 23 9.90 -7.06 4.21
C LEU A 23 11.34 -6.94 4.74
N PRO A 24 12.38 -7.56 4.13
CA PRO A 24 13.74 -7.45 4.65
C PRO A 24 14.23 -6.00 4.71
N LYS A 25 13.88 -5.19 3.70
CA LYS A 25 14.26 -3.78 3.63
C LYS A 25 13.52 -2.92 4.64
N CYS A 26 12.24 -3.20 4.87
CA CYS A 26 11.50 -2.56 5.95
C CYS A 26 12.08 -2.91 7.34
N ILE A 27 12.38 -4.19 7.60
CA ILE A 27 12.94 -4.65 8.88
C ILE A 27 14.32 -4.05 9.14
N SER A 28 15.17 -3.97 8.10
CA SER A 28 16.50 -3.35 8.21
C SER A 28 16.47 -1.84 8.41
N GLY A 29 15.31 -1.19 8.20
CA GLY A 29 15.17 0.26 8.21
C GLY A 29 15.63 0.97 6.93
N GLU A 30 16.06 0.23 5.89
CA GLU A 30 16.34 0.80 4.56
C GLU A 30 15.08 1.46 3.99
N TYR A 31 13.92 0.84 4.18
CA TYR A 31 12.62 1.38 3.77
C TYR A 31 11.75 1.72 4.97
N ILE A 32 11.22 2.95 4.98
CA ILE A 32 10.16 3.36 5.90
C ILE A 32 8.87 3.48 5.11
N SER A 33 7.91 2.64 5.44
CA SER A 33 6.61 2.57 4.76
C SER A 33 5.53 3.35 5.51
N ALA A 34 4.53 3.81 4.74
CA ALA A 34 3.36 4.52 5.24
C ALA A 34 2.09 4.03 4.53
N ILE A 35 0.96 4.19 5.20
CA ILE A 35 -0.37 4.00 4.62
C ILE A 35 -0.94 5.38 4.28
N VAL A 36 -1.36 5.57 3.04
CA VAL A 36 -1.79 6.87 2.52
C VAL A 36 -3.17 6.71 1.89
N MET A 37 -4.19 6.71 2.75
CA MET A 37 -5.59 6.52 2.36
C MET A 37 -6.40 7.84 2.37
N THR A 38 -6.02 8.80 3.22
CA THR A 38 -6.74 10.07 3.36
C THR A 38 -6.52 10.99 2.16
N GLU A 39 -7.58 11.62 1.68
CA GLU A 39 -7.60 12.64 0.64
C GLU A 39 -8.39 13.88 1.11
N PRO A 40 -8.25 15.07 0.47
CA PRO A 40 -8.97 16.30 0.87
C PRO A 40 -10.51 16.19 0.94
N GLY A 41 -11.11 15.13 0.39
CA GLY A 41 -12.54 14.84 0.47
C GLY A 41 -12.89 13.44 1.01
N ALA A 42 -11.91 12.64 1.43
CA ALA A 42 -12.12 11.26 1.88
C ALA A 42 -11.24 10.96 3.09
N GLY A 43 -11.87 10.76 4.25
CA GLY A 43 -11.20 10.45 5.52
C GLY A 43 -11.95 9.35 6.26
N SER A 44 -13.05 9.69 6.92
CA SER A 44 -13.96 8.69 7.50
C SER A 44 -14.74 7.92 6.42
N ASP A 45 -15.09 8.59 5.32
CA ASP A 45 -15.64 7.94 4.13
C ASP A 45 -14.51 7.51 3.19
N LEU A 46 -13.95 6.33 3.46
CA LEU A 46 -12.89 5.77 2.63
C LEU A 46 -13.41 5.29 1.26
N ALA A 47 -14.71 4.99 1.14
CA ALA A 47 -15.29 4.60 -0.14
C ALA A 47 -15.33 5.79 -1.14
N GLY A 48 -15.25 7.02 -0.64
CA GLY A 48 -15.20 8.25 -1.43
C GLY A 48 -13.84 8.63 -2.01
N VAL A 49 -12.80 7.79 -1.92
CA VAL A 49 -11.48 8.09 -2.51
C VAL A 49 -11.57 8.28 -4.02
N ARG A 50 -10.82 9.27 -4.53
CA ARG A 50 -10.80 9.65 -5.95
C ARG A 50 -9.59 9.10 -6.69
N THR A 51 -8.53 8.72 -5.98
CA THR A 51 -7.35 8.09 -6.61
C THR A 51 -7.75 6.76 -7.26
N THR A 52 -7.40 6.59 -8.54
CA THR A 52 -7.72 5.38 -9.31
C THR A 52 -6.46 4.61 -9.71
N ALA A 53 -6.51 3.28 -9.63
CA ALA A 53 -5.51 2.39 -10.23
C ALA A 53 -6.13 1.69 -11.46
N VAL A 54 -5.82 2.20 -12.65
CA VAL A 54 -6.32 1.65 -13.93
C VAL A 54 -5.27 0.74 -14.54
N MET A 55 -5.67 -0.46 -14.96
CA MET A 55 -4.77 -1.38 -15.65
C MET A 55 -4.36 -0.78 -16.99
N GLN A 56 -3.06 -0.77 -17.30
CA GLN A 56 -2.56 -0.05 -18.48
C GLN A 56 -3.16 -0.54 -19.80
N ASP A 57 -3.47 -1.84 -19.91
CA ASP A 57 -4.12 -2.38 -21.10
C ASP A 57 -5.58 -1.92 -21.26
N GLN A 58 -6.22 -1.48 -20.17
CA GLN A 58 -7.55 -0.84 -20.22
C GLN A 58 -7.50 0.64 -20.62
N LEU A 59 -6.32 1.25 -20.70
CA LEU A 59 -6.12 2.62 -21.19
C LEU A 59 -5.85 2.68 -22.71
N ARG A 60 -5.70 1.52 -23.38
CA ARG A 60 -5.41 1.41 -24.82
C ARG A 60 -6.63 1.07 -25.68
N LEU A 61 -7.82 1.03 -25.08
CA LEU A 61 -9.13 0.93 -25.73
C LEU A 61 -9.79 2.31 -25.76
#